data_AF-A0A1Y1YDS5-F1
#
_entry.id   AF-A0A1Y1YDS5-F1
#
_cell.length_a   1.000
_cell.length_b   1.000
_cell.length_c   1.000
_cell.angle_alpha   90.00
_cell.angle_beta   90.00
_cell.angle_gamma   90.00
#
_symmetry.space_group_name_H-M   'P 1'
#
loop_
_entity.id
_entity.type
_entity.pdbx_description
1 polymer ?
#
loop_
_entity_poly.entity_id
_entity_poly.type
_entity_poly.pdbx_seq_one_letter_code
_entity_poly.pdbx_strand_id
1 'polypeptide(L)'
;MNTSISLDDYQKAVRTLADDALIPEVNRLRNSLEHLDRSIQEMLAFNDQDSDFLEAIEENKELMIKQKDRLQVIHKVMLERQLPREIIDHVFPKPENTSDNAMQVDTPSTQNEEEGLLL
;
A
#
# COMPACT_ATOMS: atom_id res chain seq x y z
N MET A 1 2.55 -23.17 8.48
CA MET A 1 3.37 -22.48 9.51
C MET A 1 3.23 -20.99 9.28
N ASN A 2 2.41 -20.29 10.06
CA ASN A 2 2.23 -18.85 9.93
C ASN A 2 3.35 -18.15 10.71
N THR A 3 4.50 -17.91 10.08
CA THR A 3 5.65 -17.27 10.72
C THR A 3 5.43 -15.77 10.78
N SER A 4 4.51 -15.32 11.64
CA SER A 4 4.38 -13.91 11.94
C SER A 4 5.58 -13.51 12.81
N ILE A 5 6.63 -12.96 12.16
CA ILE A 5 7.74 -12.32 12.86
C ILE A 5 7.16 -11.25 13.80
N SER A 6 7.59 -11.28 15.07
CA SER A 6 7.22 -10.30 16.09
C SER A 6 7.70 -8.90 15.67
N LEU A 7 7.04 -7.84 16.15
CA LEU A 7 7.47 -6.48 15.83
C LEU A 7 8.88 -6.19 16.35
N ASP A 8 9.26 -6.77 17.50
CA ASP A 8 10.59 -6.64 18.09
C ASP A 8 11.67 -7.29 17.22
N ASP A 9 11.41 -8.50 16.70
CA ASP A 9 12.37 -9.19 15.83
C ASP A 9 12.45 -8.51 14.46
N TYR A 10 11.35 -7.96 13.97
CA TYR A 10 11.35 -7.11 12.79
C TYR A 10 12.21 -5.86 13.01
N GLN A 11 12.08 -5.18 14.15
CA GLN A 11 12.88 -4.01 14.48
C GLN A 11 14.38 -4.32 14.54
N LYS A 12 14.76 -5.48 15.10
CA LYS A 12 16.15 -5.95 15.06
C LYS A 12 16.62 -6.18 13.63
N ALA A 13 15.81 -6.86 12.81
CA ALA A 13 16.16 -7.16 11.42
C ALA A 13 16.31 -5.89 10.57
N VAL A 14 15.38 -4.94 10.67
CA VAL A 14 15.47 -3.66 9.93
C VAL A 14 16.72 -2.88 10.32
N ARG A 15 17.13 -2.92 11.59
CA ARG A 15 18.36 -2.27 12.04
C ARG A 15 19.64 -2.89 11.48
N THR A 16 19.60 -4.11 10.96
CA THR A 16 20.74 -4.73 10.28
C THR A 16 20.68 -4.63 8.76
N LEU A 17 19.56 -4.17 8.19
CA LEU A 17 19.46 -3.92 6.74
C LEU A 17 20.36 -2.74 6.33
N ALA A 18 20.89 -2.81 5.12
CA ALA A 18 21.56 -1.68 4.48
C ALA A 18 20.56 -0.58 4.09
N ASP A 19 21.02 0.66 3.97
CA ASP A 19 20.15 1.82 3.72
C ASP A 19 19.42 1.74 2.36
N ASP A 20 20.09 1.20 1.35
CA ASP A 20 19.54 0.94 0.02
C ASP A 20 18.45 -0.14 0.02
N ALA A 21 18.45 -1.05 1.00
CA ALA A 21 17.44 -2.07 1.18
C ALA A 21 16.17 -1.56 1.90
N LEU A 22 16.22 -0.40 2.56
CA LEU A 22 15.06 0.16 3.27
C LEU A 22 13.97 0.63 2.30
N ILE A 23 14.33 1.24 1.17
CA ILE A 23 13.37 1.75 0.17
C ILE A 23 12.56 0.61 -0.47
N PRO A 24 13.18 -0.46 -1.01
CA PRO A 24 12.44 -1.61 -1.51
C PRO A 24 11.51 -2.24 -0.46
N GLU A 25 11.95 -2.30 0.80
CA GLU A 25 11.12 -2.85 1.87
C GLU A 25 9.89 -1.97 2.17
N VAL A 26 10.03 -0.64 2.15
CA VAL A 26 8.88 0.27 2.24
C VAL A 26 7.90 0.02 1.10
N ASN A 27 8.38 -0.07 -0.14
CA ASN A 27 7.53 -0.33 -1.31
C ASN A 27 6.82 -1.67 -1.21
N ARG A 28 7.51 -2.73 -0.75
CA ARG A 28 6.93 -4.05 -0.52
C ARG A 28 5.78 -4.00 0.48
N LEU A 29 5.96 -3.29 1.60
CA LEU A 29 4.92 -3.14 2.63
C LEU A 29 3.74 -2.30 2.14
N ARG A 30 3.98 -1.23 1.37
CA ARG A 30 2.91 -0.42 0.76
C ARG A 30 2.08 -1.22 -0.22
N ASN A 31 2.72 -1.97 -1.11
CA ASN A 31 2.02 -2.86 -2.04
C ASN A 31 1.17 -3.89 -1.27
N SER A 32 1.71 -4.46 -0.19
CA SER A 32 0.96 -5.39 0.66
C SER A 32 -0.27 -4.72 1.29
N LEU A 33 -0.17 -3.45 1.72
CA LEU A 33 -1.31 -2.71 2.25
C LEU A 33 -2.37 -2.44 1.19
N GLU A 34 -1.96 -2.04 -0.02
CA GLU A 34 -2.88 -1.82 -1.15
C GLU A 34 -3.62 -3.10 -1.55
N HIS A 35 -2.94 -4.25 -1.54
CA HIS A 35 -3.56 -5.54 -1.81
C HIS A 35 -4.56 -5.95 -0.72
N LEU A 36 -4.23 -5.75 0.56
CA LEU A 36 -5.14 -6.04 1.67
C LEU A 36 -6.38 -5.15 1.62
N ASP A 37 -6.20 -3.85 1.38
CA ASP A 37 -7.30 -2.90 1.25
C ASP A 37 -8.22 -3.28 0.09
N ARG A 38 -7.67 -3.57 -1.08
CA ARG A 38 -8.44 -4.05 -2.24
C ARG A 38 -9.21 -5.32 -1.92
N SER A 39 -8.57 -6.30 -1.28
CA SER A 39 -9.22 -7.56 -0.91
C SER A 39 -10.39 -7.33 0.04
N ILE A 40 -10.28 -6.41 0.99
CA ILE A 40 -11.39 -6.02 1.88
C ILE A 40 -12.53 -5.40 1.08
N GLN A 41 -12.24 -4.46 0.17
CA GLN A 41 -13.27 -3.82 -0.65
C GLN A 41 -13.97 -4.85 -1.56
N GLU A 42 -13.24 -5.80 -2.14
CA GLU A 42 -13.81 -6.87 -2.97
C GLU A 42 -14.73 -7.79 -2.16
N MET A 43 -14.35 -8.18 -0.94
CA MET A 43 -15.19 -9.01 -0.06
C MET A 43 -16.47 -8.27 0.36
N LEU A 44 -16.35 -7.00 0.77
CA LEU A 44 -17.50 -6.16 1.13
C LEU A 44 -18.45 -5.96 -0.05
N ALA A 45 -17.92 -5.76 -1.25
CA ALA A 45 -18.72 -5.59 -2.46
C ALA A 45 -19.43 -6.89 -2.88
N PHE A 46 -18.85 -8.04 -2.57
CA PHE A 46 -19.45 -9.33 -2.91
C PHE A 46 -20.59 -9.70 -1.97
N ASN A 47 -20.36 -9.67 -0.65
CA ASN A 47 -21.40 -9.88 0.36
C ASN A 47 -20.95 -9.38 1.74
N ASP A 48 -21.52 -8.26 2.20
CA ASP A 48 -21.15 -7.62 3.47
C ASP A 48 -21.75 -8.27 4.72
N GLN A 49 -22.63 -9.27 4.56
CA GLN A 49 -23.23 -10.03 5.67
C GLN A 49 -22.71 -11.47 5.78
N ASP A 50 -21.81 -11.89 4.88
CA ASP A 50 -21.25 -13.24 4.92
C ASP A 50 -20.29 -13.38 6.11
N SER A 51 -20.54 -14.36 6.98
CA SER A 51 -19.72 -14.55 8.18
C SER A 51 -18.27 -14.87 7.86
N ASP A 52 -18.03 -15.61 6.77
CA ASP A 52 -16.68 -16.05 6.40
C ASP A 52 -15.91 -14.86 5.81
N PHE A 53 -16.57 -13.98 5.04
CA PHE A 53 -15.94 -12.73 4.60
C PHE A 53 -15.70 -11.76 5.74
N LEU A 54 -16.61 -11.66 6.71
CA LEU A 54 -16.40 -10.78 7.86
C LEU A 54 -15.19 -11.23 8.70
N GLU A 55 -15.00 -12.54 8.88
CA GLU A 55 -13.81 -13.09 9.53
C GLU A 55 -12.54 -12.77 8.73
N ALA A 56 -12.53 -13.04 7.41
CA ALA A 56 -11.38 -12.74 6.55
C ALA A 56 -11.05 -11.24 6.47
N ILE A 57 -12.06 -10.37 6.49
CA ILE A 57 -11.90 -8.91 6.55
C ILE A 57 -11.20 -8.52 7.85
N GLU A 58 -11.59 -9.10 8.98
CA GLU A 58 -10.98 -8.78 10.27
C GLU A 58 -9.52 -9.24 10.33
N GLU A 59 -9.23 -10.45 9.85
CA GLU A 59 -7.86 -10.95 9.72
C GLU A 59 -7.00 -10.02 8.83
N ASN A 60 -7.55 -9.58 7.69
CA ASN A 60 -6.87 -8.64 6.80
C ASN A 60 -6.62 -7.28 7.49
N LYS A 61 -7.57 -6.76 8.27
CA LYS A 61 -7.38 -5.52 9.04
C LYS A 61 -6.28 -5.67 10.08
N GLU A 62 -6.22 -6.79 10.80
CA GLU A 62 -5.13 -7.06 11.74
C GLU A 62 -3.77 -7.09 11.04
N LEU A 63 -3.70 -7.71 9.85
CA LEU A 63 -2.49 -7.72 9.03
C LEU A 63 -2.12 -6.29 8.59
N MET A 64 -3.08 -5.47 8.18
CA MET A 64 -2.82 -4.07 7.82
C MET A 64 -2.21 -3.28 8.99
N ILE A 65 -2.71 -3.47 10.22
CA ILE A 65 -2.13 -2.84 11.42
C ILE A 65 -0.66 -3.26 11.57
N LYS A 66 -0.37 -4.56 11.49
CA LYS A 66 1.00 -5.08 11.59
C LYS A 66 1.93 -4.52 10.50
N GLN A 67 1.46 -4.37 9.25
CA GLN A 67 2.30 -3.77 8.19
C GLN A 67 2.50 -2.26 8.40
N LYS A 68 1.50 -1.54 8.93
CA LYS A 68 1.65 -0.12 9.29
C LYS A 68 2.66 0.07 10.41
N ASP A 69 2.67 -0.79 11.43
CA ASP A 69 3.67 -0.75 12.50
C ASP A 69 5.08 -0.98 11.95
N ARG A 70 5.24 -1.92 11.01
CA ARG A 70 6.50 -2.18 10.33
C ARG A 70 7.00 -0.98 9.51
N LEU A 71 6.10 -0.27 8.83
CA LEU A 71 6.43 0.99 8.15
C LEU A 71 6.91 2.06 9.14
N GLN A 72 6.27 2.19 10.30
CA GLN A 72 6.71 3.13 11.35
C GLN A 72 8.11 2.78 11.88
N VAL A 73 8.40 1.48 12.05
CA VAL A 73 9.73 1.01 12.44
C VAL A 73 10.79 1.41 11.42
N ILE A 74 10.54 1.18 10.13
CA ILE A 74 11.48 1.61 9.07
C ILE A 74 11.68 3.12 9.10
N HIS A 75 10.58 3.89 9.15
CA HIS A 75 10.65 5.35 9.21
C HIS A 75 11.52 5.83 10.39
N LYS A 76 11.32 5.24 11.57
CA LYS A 76 12.14 5.52 12.75
C LYS A 76 13.62 5.20 12.52
N VAL A 77 13.93 4.04 11.92
CA VAL A 77 15.33 3.65 11.62
C VAL A 77 15.96 4.60 10.61
N MET A 78 15.25 5.04 9.57
CA MET A 78 15.76 6.01 8.59
C MET A 78 16.08 7.36 9.26
N LEU A 79 15.25 7.80 10.22
CA LEU A 79 15.50 8.99 11.03
C LEU A 79 16.69 8.80 11.99
N GLU A 80 16.77 7.67 12.69
CA GLU A 80 17.88 7.32 13.59
C GLU A 80 19.22 7.31 12.85
N ARG A 81 19.24 6.84 11.60
CA ARG A 81 20.42 6.81 10.71
C ARG A 81 20.71 8.13 10.00
N GLN A 82 19.88 9.15 10.18
CA GLN A 82 20.04 10.47 9.54
C GLN A 82 20.11 10.38 8.02
N LEU A 83 19.27 9.54 7.41
CA LEU A 83 19.17 9.49 5.95
C LEU A 83 18.72 10.86 5.38
N PRO A 84 19.15 11.19 4.15
CA PRO A 84 18.72 12.42 3.48
C PRO A 84 17.21 12.61 3.54
N ARG A 85 16.78 13.84 3.86
CA ARG A 85 15.37 14.19 4.02
C ARG A 85 14.58 13.91 2.74
N GLU A 86 15.22 14.13 1.59
CA GLU A 86 14.68 13.90 0.26
C GLU A 86 14.30 12.43 0.06
N ILE A 87 15.12 11.50 0.59
CA ILE A 87 14.85 10.07 0.52
C ILE A 87 13.67 9.72 1.42
N ILE A 88 13.68 10.20 2.67
CA ILE A 88 12.62 9.92 3.64
C ILE A 88 11.28 10.47 3.16
N ASP A 89 11.23 11.73 2.72
CA ASP A 89 10.00 12.37 2.25
C ASP A 89 9.50 11.74 0.93
N HIS A 90 10.39 11.13 0.11
CA HIS A 90 9.98 10.38 -1.09
C HIS A 90 9.24 9.08 -0.74
N VAL A 91 9.74 8.31 0.22
CA VAL A 91 9.11 7.01 0.59
C VAL A 91 7.99 7.15 1.63
N PHE A 92 8.06 8.18 2.47
CA PHE A 92 7.06 8.55 3.46
C PHE A 92 6.57 9.98 3.18
N PRO A 93 5.77 10.17 2.12
CA PRO A 93 5.23 11.49 1.82
C PRO A 93 4.41 11.98 3.00
N LYS A 94 4.60 13.26 3.36
CA LYS A 94 3.70 13.91 4.30
C LYS A 94 2.29 13.89 3.72
N PRO A 95 1.23 13.80 4.53
CA PRO A 95 -0.11 14.07 4.06
C PRO A 95 -0.12 15.54 3.60
N GLU A 96 0.08 15.76 2.30
CA GLU A 96 -0.17 17.05 1.69
C GLU A 96 -1.65 17.36 1.89
N ASN A 97 -1.97 18.62 2.22
CA ASN A 97 -3.34 19.09 2.23
C ASN A 97 -3.93 18.85 0.84
N THR A 98 -4.70 17.78 0.67
CA THR A 98 -5.53 17.54 -0.51
C THR A 98 -6.68 18.55 -0.50
N SER A 99 -6.36 19.81 -0.77
CA SER A 99 -7.33 20.77 -1.31
C SER A 99 -7.00 20.91 -2.79
N ASP A 100 -7.95 20.47 -3.61
CA ASP A 100 -8.19 20.95 -4.98
C ASP A 100 -7.12 20.66 -6.03
N ASN A 101 -7.11 19.43 -6.57
CA ASN A 101 -7.08 19.26 -8.04
C ASN A 101 -7.41 17.82 -8.49
N ALA A 102 -8.68 17.44 -8.44
CA ALA A 102 -9.19 16.39 -9.34
C ALA A 102 -9.40 17.02 -10.72
N MET A 103 -8.30 17.31 -11.40
CA MET A 103 -8.30 17.73 -12.80
C MET A 103 -8.74 16.55 -13.66
N GLN A 104 -9.95 16.69 -14.20
CA GLN A 104 -10.48 16.12 -15.44
C GLN A 104 -9.55 15.13 -16.15
N VAL A 105 -9.93 13.85 -16.10
CA VAL A 105 -9.50 12.88 -17.10
C VAL A 105 -10.44 13.02 -18.29
N ASP A 106 -10.14 13.97 -19.16
CA ASP A 106 -10.63 13.95 -20.54
C ASP A 106 -10.10 12.67 -21.19
N THR A 107 -11.01 11.75 -21.49
CA THR A 107 -10.70 10.61 -22.36
C THR A 107 -10.90 11.04 -23.81
N PRO A 108 -9.87 11.06 -24.66
CA PRO A 108 -10.06 11.18 -26.10
C PRO A 108 -10.47 9.81 -26.63
N SER A 109 -11.77 9.55 -26.76
CA SER A 109 -12.25 8.42 -27.57
C SER A 109 -12.40 8.90 -29.02
N THR A 110 -11.32 8.79 -29.79
CA THR A 110 -11.35 8.87 -31.26
C THR A 110 -11.13 7.47 -31.79
N GLN A 111 -12.20 6.82 -32.25
CA GLN A 111 -12.14 5.73 -33.23
C GLN A 111 -13.29 5.92 -34.21
N ASN A 112 -13.05 6.77 -35.21
CA ASN A 112 -13.69 6.66 -36.52
C ASN A 112 -12.81 5.72 -37.35
N GLU A 113 -13.29 4.52 -37.65
CA GLU A 113 -13.03 3.90 -38.96
C GLU A 113 -14.35 3.28 -39.46
N GLU A 114 -14.82 3.87 -40.54
CA GLU A 114 -15.95 3.45 -41.37
C GLU A 114 -15.52 2.22 -42.20
N GLU A 115 -16.29 1.14 -42.16
CA GLU A 115 -16.57 0.26 -43.31
C GLU A 115 -17.96 -0.35 -43.01
N GLY A 116 -19.05 -0.06 -43.71
CA GLY A 116 -19.19 -0.07 -45.16
C GLY A 116 -19.54 -1.48 -45.61
N LEU A 117 -20.83 -1.89 -45.52
CA LEU A 117 -21.57 -2.52 -46.62
C LEU A 117 -23.00 -2.84 -46.18
N LEU A 118 -23.93 -2.09 -46.76
CA LEU A 118 -25.36 -2.39 -46.87
C LEU A 118 -25.56 -2.68 -48.36
N LEU A 119 -25.95 -3.90 -48.71
CA LEU A 119 -26.73 -4.27 -49.91
C LEU A 119 -27.21 -5.71 -49.79
#